data_AF-A0A2G8XY84-F1
#
_entry.id   AF-A0A2G8XY84-F1
#
_cell.length_a   1.000
_cell.length_b   1.000
_cell.length_c   1.000
_cell.angle_alpha   90.00
_cell.angle_beta   90.00
_cell.angle_gamma   90.00
#
_symmetry.space_group_name_H-M   'P 1'
#
loop_
_entity.id
_entity.type
_entity.pdbx_description
1 polymer ?
#
loop_
_entity_poly.entity_id
_entity_poly.type
_entity_poly.pdbx_seq_one_letter_code
_entity_poly.pdbx_strand_id
1 'polypeptide(L)'
;MGAADSKGKLDEAVRENRRSISRSVRELDREALALDRLEQQLLSQIRSQAIADTATLQRVHARQIVRVRKRRTALLACRAQLLGAKLQLQQMQSMQQLQQHLQSSAQ
;
A
#
# COMPACT_ATOMS: atom_id res chain seq x y z
N MET A 1 21.44 -26.35 -22.63
CA MET A 1 20.48 -25.96 -21.55
C MET A 1 21.01 -24.68 -20.92
N GLY A 2 20.26 -23.58 -20.83
CA GLY A 2 20.80 -22.39 -20.14
C GLY A 2 20.04 -21.07 -20.30
N ALA A 3 19.42 -20.82 -21.46
CA ALA A 3 18.75 -19.53 -21.71
C ALA A 3 17.21 -19.57 -21.51
N ALA A 4 16.59 -20.75 -21.61
CA ALA A 4 15.14 -20.91 -21.42
C ALA A 4 14.76 -20.98 -19.92
N ASP A 5 15.58 -21.65 -19.11
CA ASP A 5 15.35 -21.80 -17.66
C ASP A 5 15.47 -20.47 -16.89
N SER A 6 16.30 -19.54 -17.37
CA SER A 6 16.44 -18.22 -16.76
C SER A 6 15.27 -17.29 -17.09
N LYS A 7 14.74 -17.33 -18.32
CA LYS A 7 13.55 -16.58 -18.72
C LYS A 7 12.31 -17.01 -17.94
N GLY A 8 12.09 -18.32 -17.77
CA GLY A 8 10.99 -18.84 -16.95
C GLY A 8 11.06 -18.42 -15.48
N LYS A 9 12.27 -18.40 -14.89
CA LYS A 9 12.49 -17.91 -13.52
C LYS A 9 12.21 -16.41 -13.38
N LEU A 10 12.53 -15.61 -14.39
CA LEU A 10 12.27 -14.17 -14.36
C LEU A 10 10.77 -13.86 -14.46
N ASP A 11 10.04 -14.54 -15.34
CA ASP A 11 8.59 -14.35 -15.46
C ASP A 11 7.84 -14.79 -14.20
N GLU A 12 8.26 -15.90 -13.58
CA GLU A 12 7.71 -16.36 -12.29
C GLU A 12 8.00 -15.34 -11.18
N ALA A 13 9.22 -14.80 -11.12
CA ALA A 13 9.61 -13.78 -10.15
C ALA A 13 8.80 -12.48 -10.32
N VAL A 14 8.52 -12.04 -11.55
CA VAL A 14 7.66 -10.87 -11.80
C VAL A 14 6.22 -11.13 -11.35
N ARG A 15 5.69 -12.34 -11.58
CA ARG A 15 4.34 -12.73 -11.10
C ARG A 15 4.28 -12.80 -9.58
N GLU A 16 5.32 -13.32 -8.94
CA GLU A 16 5.44 -13.35 -7.48
C GLU A 16 5.50 -11.93 -6.91
N ASN A 17 6.32 -11.05 -7.48
CA ASN A 17 6.42 -9.66 -7.08
C ASN A 17 5.09 -8.91 -7.24
N ARG A 18 4.35 -9.11 -8.34
CA ARG A 18 3.02 -8.53 -8.52
C ARG A 18 2.02 -9.01 -7.45
N ARG A 19 2.07 -10.30 -7.08
CA ARG A 19 1.25 -10.87 -6.00
C ARG A 19 1.67 -10.29 -4.65
N SER A 20 2.97 -10.18 -4.39
CA SER A 20 3.54 -9.57 -3.18
C SER A 20 3.07 -8.12 -3.03
N ILE A 21 3.26 -7.28 -4.05
CA ILE A 21 2.81 -5.87 -4.05
C ILE A 21 1.29 -5.79 -3.82
N SER A 22 0.51 -6.66 -4.46
CA SER A 22 -0.95 -6.66 -4.28
C SER A 22 -1.37 -7.07 -2.86
N ARG A 23 -0.61 -7.95 -2.19
CA ARG A 23 -0.82 -8.29 -0.77
C ARG A 23 -0.46 -7.10 0.12
N SER A 24 0.71 -6.51 -0.08
CA SER A 24 1.16 -5.34 0.69
C SER A 24 0.21 -4.15 0.57
N VAL A 25 -0.32 -3.86 -0.62
CA VAL A 25 -1.33 -2.80 -0.80
C VAL A 25 -2.58 -3.07 0.03
N ARG A 26 -3.08 -4.32 0.06
CA ARG A 26 -4.26 -4.68 0.88
C ARG A 26 -3.99 -4.60 2.37
N GLU A 27 -2.79 -4.96 2.81
CA GLU A 27 -2.37 -4.83 4.20
C GLU A 27 -2.32 -3.37 4.63
N LEU A 28 -1.74 -2.50 3.80
CA LEU A 28 -1.73 -1.05 4.03
C LEU A 28 -3.15 -0.46 4.08
N ASP A 29 -4.04 -0.89 3.17
CA ASP A 29 -5.44 -0.45 3.18
C ASP A 29 -6.15 -0.88 4.47
N ARG A 30 -5.88 -2.10 4.98
CA ARG A 30 -6.41 -2.58 6.26
C ARG A 30 -5.87 -1.79 7.45
N GLU A 31 -4.57 -1.49 7.46
CA GLU A 31 -3.95 -0.68 8.52
C GLU A 31 -4.50 0.75 8.53
N ALA A 32 -4.71 1.35 7.36
CA ALA A 32 -5.34 2.66 7.24
C ALA A 32 -6.77 2.67 7.81
N LEU A 33 -7.58 1.65 7.50
CA LEU A 33 -8.93 1.51 8.07
C LEU A 33 -8.92 1.31 9.59
N ALA A 34 -7.95 0.56 10.12
CA ALA A 34 -7.80 0.37 11.57
C ALA A 34 -7.45 1.70 12.26
N LEU A 35 -6.55 2.50 11.66
CA LEU A 35 -6.21 3.83 12.16
C LEU A 35 -7.38 4.80 12.11
N ASP A 36 -8.22 4.74 11.07
CA ASP A 36 -9.44 5.55 10.97
C ASP A 36 -10.43 5.23 12.10
N ARG A 37 -10.61 3.95 12.42
CA ARG A 37 -11.45 3.53 13.55
C ARG A 37 -10.89 4.02 14.88
N LEU A 38 -9.58 3.94 15.06
CA LEU A 38 -8.91 4.42 16.27
C LEU A 38 -9.05 5.95 16.40
N GLU A 39 -8.95 6.70 15.30
CA GLU A 39 -9.21 8.14 15.30
C GLU A 39 -10.63 8.46 15.75
N GLN A 40 -11.64 7.75 15.22
CA GLN A 40 -13.04 7.94 15.61
C GLN A 40 -13.29 7.61 17.09
N GLN A 41 -12.66 6.56 17.61
CA GLN A 41 -12.72 6.22 19.03
C GLN A 41 -12.07 7.29 19.92
N LEU A 42 -10.91 7.83 19.52
CA LEU A 42 -10.29 8.92 20.26
C LEU A 42 -11.15 10.19 20.22
N LEU A 43 -11.83 10.48 19.11
CA LEU A 43 -12.76 11.60 19.00
C LEU A 43 -14.00 11.45 19.88
N SER A 44 -14.54 10.23 20.05
CA SER A 44 -15.65 10.01 20.97
C SER A 44 -15.21 10.13 22.43
N GLN A 45 -14.02 9.61 22.77
CA GLN A 45 -13.42 9.74 24.11
C GLN A 45 -13.15 11.21 24.49
N ILE A 46 -12.62 12.03 23.57
CA ILE A 46 -12.43 13.46 23.85
C ILE A 46 -13.78 14.15 24.12
N ARG A 47 -14.82 13.80 23.36
CA ARG A 47 -16.16 14.38 23.56
C ARG A 47 -16.78 14.00 24.91
N SER A 48 -16.59 12.77 25.38
CA SER A 48 -17.09 12.38 26.71
C SER A 48 -16.25 12.97 27.84
N GLN A 49 -14.92 13.04 27.68
CA GLN A 49 -14.00 13.61 28.67
C GLN A 49 -14.07 15.13 28.75
N ALA A 50 -14.59 15.81 27.72
CA ALA A 50 -14.90 17.25 27.74
C ALA A 50 -15.83 17.63 28.89
N ILE A 51 -16.72 16.71 29.29
CA ILE A 51 -17.69 16.91 30.35
C ILE A 51 -17.06 16.71 31.75
N ALA A 52 -15.92 16.01 31.83
CA ALA A 52 -15.30 15.56 33.08
C ALA A 52 -14.11 16.43 33.57
N ASP A 53 -13.91 17.63 33.03
CA ASP A 53 -12.87 18.61 33.41
C ASP A 53 -11.39 18.12 33.39
N THR A 54 -11.12 16.98 32.75
CA THR A 54 -9.76 16.41 32.65
C THR A 54 -8.96 17.00 31.48
N ALA A 55 -8.59 18.28 31.58
CA ALA A 55 -7.86 19.01 30.53
C ALA A 55 -6.51 18.38 30.14
N THR A 56 -5.81 17.72 31.06
CA THR A 56 -4.54 17.03 30.79
C THR A 56 -4.71 15.81 29.89
N LEU A 57 -5.75 15.02 30.13
CA LEU A 57 -6.08 13.80 29.40
C LEU A 57 -6.51 14.14 27.96
N GLN A 58 -7.35 15.15 27.79
CA GLN A 58 -7.77 15.66 26.48
C GLN A 58 -6.57 16.11 25.62
N ARG A 59 -5.58 16.79 26.20
CA ARG A 59 -4.35 17.19 25.50
C ARG A 59 -3.55 15.98 24.99
N VAL A 60 -3.48 14.90 25.77
CA VAL A 60 -2.79 13.67 25.37
C VAL A 60 -3.53 12.99 24.21
N HIS A 61 -4.85 12.85 24.30
CA HIS A 61 -5.66 12.27 23.22
C HIS A 61 -5.61 13.12 21.94
N ALA A 62 -5.66 14.45 22.05
CA ALA A 62 -5.50 15.35 20.92
C ALA A 62 -4.14 15.18 20.22
N ARG A 63 -3.04 15.07 20.99
CA ARG A 63 -1.71 14.77 20.43
C ARG A 63 -1.67 13.40 19.76
N GLN A 64 -2.39 12.41 20.30
CA GLN A 64 -2.49 11.09 19.70
C GLN A 64 -3.24 11.12 18.36
N ILE A 65 -4.33 11.88 18.23
CA ILE A 65 -5.04 12.07 16.96
C ILE A 65 -4.10 12.63 15.88
N VAL A 66 -3.30 13.65 16.22
CA VAL A 66 -2.32 14.22 15.26
C VAL A 66 -1.30 13.17 14.81
N ARG A 67 -0.83 12.31 15.72
CA ARG A 67 0.09 11.20 15.37
C ARG A 67 -0.57 10.17 14.46
N VAL A 68 -1.82 9.80 14.73
CA VAL A 68 -2.59 8.86 13.91
C VAL A 68 -2.77 9.41 12.49
N ARG A 69 -3.13 10.69 12.36
CA ARG A 69 -3.24 11.37 11.06
C ARG A 69 -1.92 11.37 10.28
N LYS A 70 -0.79 11.67 10.94
CA LYS A 70 0.54 11.61 10.32
C LYS A 70 0.90 10.19 9.87
N ARG A 71 0.55 9.17 10.66
CA ARG A 71 0.77 7.76 10.27
C ARG A 71 -0.08 7.40 9.05
N ARG A 72 -1.34 7.83 9.02
CA ARG A 72 -2.25 7.64 7.88
C ARG A 72 -1.72 8.27 6.59
N THR A 73 -1.24 9.52 6.65
CA THR A 73 -0.67 10.17 5.46
C THR A 73 0.57 9.46 4.96
N ALA A 74 1.44 8.97 5.85
CA ALA A 74 2.60 8.17 5.47
C ALA A 74 2.20 6.84 4.79
N LEU A 75 1.17 6.15 5.30
CA LEU A 75 0.64 4.92 4.68
C LEU A 75 0.05 5.19 3.29
N LEU A 76 -0.68 6.29 3.12
CA LEU A 76 -1.22 6.69 1.82
C LEU A 76 -0.11 7.01 0.80
N ALA A 77 0.99 7.65 1.24
CA ALA A 77 2.15 7.87 0.40
C ALA A 77 2.82 6.55 -0.02
N CYS A 78 3.01 5.62 0.93
CA CYS A 78 3.54 4.29 0.64
C CYS A 78 2.66 3.50 -0.35
N ARG A 79 1.34 3.59 -0.18
CA ARG A 79 0.37 3.01 -1.13
C ARG A 79 0.53 3.58 -2.53
N ALA A 80 0.69 4.89 -2.68
CA ALA A 80 0.91 5.54 -3.98
C ALA A 80 2.20 5.03 -4.65
N GLN A 81 3.29 4.88 -3.89
CA GLN A 81 4.56 4.32 -4.38
C GLN A 81 4.41 2.88 -4.86
N LEU A 82 3.74 2.02 -4.09
CA LEU A 82 3.51 0.61 -4.47
C LEU A 82 2.61 0.47 -5.70
N LEU A 83 1.60 1.34 -5.83
CA LEU A 83 0.78 1.38 -7.04
C LEU A 83 1.60 1.83 -8.26
N GLY A 84 2.49 2.80 -8.09
CA GLY A 84 3.44 3.22 -9.13
C GLY A 84 4.34 2.07 -9.58
N ALA A 85 4.97 1.36 -8.64
CA ALA A 85 5.81 0.19 -8.94
C ALA A 85 5.01 -0.92 -9.65
N LYS A 86 3.76 -1.16 -9.23
CA LYS A 86 2.87 -2.13 -9.88
C LYS A 86 2.57 -1.76 -11.34
N LEU A 87 2.32 -0.47 -11.61
CA LEU A 87 2.08 0.05 -12.96
C LEU A 87 3.31 -0.15 -13.86
N GLN A 88 4.50 0.15 -13.34
CA GLN A 88 5.76 -0.06 -14.07
C GLN A 88 5.98 -1.54 -14.41
N LEU A 89 5.74 -2.45 -13.47
CA LEU A 89 5.83 -3.90 -13.73
C LEU A 89 4.82 -4.35 -14.79
N GLN A 90 3.59 -3.84 -14.75
CA GLN A 90 2.57 -4.16 -15.75
C GLN A 90 2.96 -3.63 -17.14
N GLN A 91 3.53 -2.44 -17.21
CA GLN A 91 4.02 -1.86 -18.47
C GLN A 91 5.16 -2.70 -19.06
N MET A 92 6.13 -3.13 -18.23
CA MET A 92 7.21 -4.01 -18.67
C MET A 92 6.70 -5.34 -19.23
N GLN A 93 5.71 -5.96 -18.57
CA GLN A 93 5.09 -7.19 -19.07
C GLN A 93 4.39 -6.99 -20.42
N SER A 94 3.64 -5.90 -20.57
CA SER A 94 2.97 -5.55 -21.83
C SER A 94 3.97 -5.33 -22.97
N MET A 95 5.08 -4.62 -22.69
CA MET A 95 6.14 -4.40 -23.68
C MET A 95 6.82 -5.72 -24.11
N GLN A 96 7.05 -6.64 -23.17
CA GLN A 96 7.61 -7.96 -23.48
C GLN A 96 6.67 -8.78 -24.37
N GLN A 97 5.36 -8.79 -24.07
CA GLN A 97 4.36 -9.47 -24.88
C GLN A 97 4.28 -8.88 -26.28
N LEU A 98 4.27 -7.54 -26.41
CA LEU A 98 4.29 -6.86 -27.71
C LEU A 98 5.54 -7.21 -28.53
N GLN A 99 6.73 -7.27 -27.91
CA GLN A 99 7.95 -7.70 -28.59
C GLN A 99 7.85 -9.14 -29.10
N GLN A 100 7.32 -10.05 -28.28
CA GLN A 100 7.12 -11.45 -28.69
C GLN A 100 6.15 -11.55 -29.87
N HIS A 101 5.04 -10.81 -29.83
CA HIS A 101 4.06 -10.78 -30.92
C HIS A 101 4.65 -10.21 -32.21
N LEU A 102 5.38 -9.09 -32.14
CA LEU A 102 6.06 -8.49 -33.29
C LEU A 102 7.09 -9.43 -33.93
N GLN A 103 7.85 -10.15 -33.10
CA GLN A 103 8.82 -11.16 -33.60
C GLN A 103 8.11 -12.35 -34.25
N SER A 104 6.97 -12.78 -33.70
CA SER A 104 6.18 -13.88 -34.28
C SER A 104 5.42 -13.49 -35.56
N SER A 105 5.05 -12.21 -35.71
CA SER A 105 4.36 -11.71 -36.92
C SER A 105 5.30 -11.34 -38.06
N ALA A 106 6.61 -11.27 -37.80
CA ALA A 106 7.64 -10.97 -38.80
C ALA A 106 8.30 -12.23 -39.40
N GLN A 107 7.83 -13.42 -39.02
CA GLN A 107 8.18 -14.72 -39.62
C GLN A 107 7.04 -15.19 -40.52
#